data_AF-A0A812WQZ3-F1
#
_entry.id   AF-A0A812WQZ3-F1
#
_cell.length_a   1.000
_cell.length_b   1.000
_cell.length_c   1.000
_cell.angle_alpha   90.00
_cell.angle_beta   90.00
_cell.angle_gamma   90.00
#
_symmetry.space_group_name_H-M   'P 1'
#
loop_
_entity.id
_entity.type
_entity.pdbx_description
1 polymer ?
#
loop_
_entity_poly.entity_id
_entity_poly.type
_entity_poly.pdbx_seq_one_letter_code
_entity_poly.pdbx_strand_id
1 'polypeptide(L)'
;MLLLLQASFSFVLVSVFAGRPQTEVCDSYEGPEKQRSLLQVHRERSQEGVAHGPRIHLGGLGHLGGHWTRPEEVQSDDESLCEKDIFARPELCPKVCPYAAEMSDKFCHFRCVKKEECGLLGTVENATIPDDRLMLCRHCAVEGCARCVPGSPGQSGEKLENCQQCMPGYGLTADGECEMHGLAIFIGAAVVLVIATILVVIWYCLIASKPCVNPEGVQYGMDCRERMRLTQPRSTEPYPLSTNLLRENVAGPGTMALFRYQFALLVWASGLLLAWLGFVLFVSSDLLILGSREAESPQMLCAVIAWGHARQMELVWTKVSWLVFAYLFSFGGAVFYGIQQTKLFKSVHTEHATMQSFAAKLEGFAPMTGQEKAEEKLKEAITAAIGSEPVAVSVAWDFTSKRHLVEAVLDQEVSEAGHTDHPESPPETEPIAAGALNKAEEWATDIVLNAWHVHLEEHAVNTSEIKSMLDEMQLAEPCRARGREREKGTEA
;
A
#
# COMPACT_ATOMS: atom_id res chain seq x y z
N MET A 1 -2.37 -8.44 11.23
CA MET A 1 -2.93 -9.43 10.27
C MET A 1 -4.13 -8.88 9.48
N LEU A 2 -5.16 -8.30 10.11
CA LEU A 2 -6.28 -7.65 9.39
C LEU A 2 -5.86 -6.43 8.53
N LEU A 3 -4.91 -5.62 8.99
CA LEU A 3 -4.36 -4.50 8.20
C LEU A 3 -3.53 -4.98 6.99
N LEU A 4 -2.88 -6.14 7.09
CA LEU A 4 -2.19 -6.76 5.96
C LEU A 4 -3.20 -7.33 4.96
N LEU A 5 -4.30 -7.93 5.42
CA LEU A 5 -5.40 -8.37 4.55
C LEU A 5 -6.11 -7.19 3.87
N GLN A 6 -6.29 -6.06 4.55
CA GLN A 6 -6.80 -4.82 3.93
C GLN A 6 -5.82 -4.25 2.91
N ALA A 7 -4.52 -4.22 3.22
CA ALA A 7 -3.51 -3.77 2.26
C ALA A 7 -3.48 -4.67 1.02
N SER A 8 -3.60 -5.99 1.17
CA SER A 8 -3.69 -6.93 0.05
C SER A 8 -4.97 -6.74 -0.77
N PHE A 9 -6.12 -6.54 -0.13
CA PHE A 9 -7.39 -6.31 -0.84
C PHE A 9 -7.39 -4.96 -1.59
N SER A 10 -6.82 -3.92 -0.98
CA SER A 10 -6.62 -2.62 -1.63
C SER A 10 -5.60 -2.70 -2.75
N PHE A 11 -4.53 -3.50 -2.63
CA PHE A 11 -3.57 -3.70 -3.72
C PHE A 11 -4.20 -4.47 -4.89
N VAL A 12 -5.04 -5.47 -4.63
CA VAL A 12 -5.74 -6.22 -5.69
C VAL A 12 -6.80 -5.36 -6.36
N LEU A 13 -7.58 -4.56 -5.61
CA LEU A 13 -8.53 -3.61 -6.21
C LEU A 13 -7.83 -2.49 -6.97
N VAL A 14 -6.72 -1.95 -6.47
CA VAL A 14 -5.91 -0.97 -7.20
C VAL A 14 -5.24 -1.60 -8.41
N SER A 15 -4.84 -2.88 -8.39
CA SER A 15 -4.24 -3.54 -9.57
C SER A 15 -5.27 -3.92 -10.64
N VAL A 16 -6.51 -4.19 -10.24
CA VAL A 16 -7.62 -4.50 -11.16
C VAL A 16 -8.25 -3.23 -11.74
N PHE A 17 -8.24 -2.10 -11.01
CA PHE A 17 -8.78 -0.81 -11.47
C PHE A 17 -7.73 0.19 -11.95
N ALA A 18 -6.46 0.06 -11.57
CA ALA A 18 -5.34 0.67 -12.29
C ALA A 18 -5.09 -0.16 -13.54
N GLY A 19 -6.02 -0.06 -14.50
CA GLY A 19 -5.59 -0.01 -15.88
C GLY A 19 -4.41 0.97 -15.93
N ARG A 20 -3.30 0.54 -16.55
CA ARG A 20 -2.09 1.37 -16.72
C ARG A 20 -2.51 2.81 -16.96
N PRO A 21 -1.88 3.81 -16.32
CA PRO A 21 -2.19 5.21 -16.59
C PRO A 21 -2.12 5.41 -18.11
N GLN A 22 -3.29 5.54 -18.72
CA GLN A 22 -3.42 5.91 -20.11
C GLN A 22 -3.00 7.36 -20.08
N THR A 23 -1.77 7.63 -20.50
CA THR A 23 -1.34 9.00 -20.79
C THR A 23 -2.39 9.58 -21.71
N GLU A 24 -3.19 10.51 -21.20
CA GLU A 24 -4.09 11.33 -21.98
C GLU A 24 -3.24 12.07 -23.03
N VAL A 25 -3.23 11.54 -24.25
CA VAL A 25 -2.90 12.32 -25.43
C VAL A 25 -4.24 12.79 -25.97
N CYS A 26 -4.74 13.86 -25.38
CA CYS A 26 -5.87 14.60 -25.92
C CYS A 26 -5.38 15.46 -27.10
N ASP A 27 -5.92 15.17 -28.28
CA ASP A 27 -6.12 16.01 -29.46
C ASP A 27 -5.10 17.14 -29.75
N SER A 28 -4.23 16.84 -30.71
CA SER A 28 -4.13 17.71 -31.88
C SER A 28 -3.95 16.83 -33.11
N TYR A 29 -4.70 17.11 -34.17
CA TYR A 29 -4.58 16.47 -35.49
C TYR A 29 -3.19 16.80 -36.07
N GLU A 30 -2.15 16.10 -35.62
CA GLU A 30 -0.79 16.21 -36.13
C GLU A 30 -0.52 15.07 -37.13
N GLY A 31 0.05 15.43 -38.29
CA GLY A 31 0.12 14.58 -39.48
C GLY A 31 0.84 13.23 -39.34
N PRO A 32 0.73 12.38 -40.38
CA PRO A 32 1.07 10.95 -40.34
C PRO A 32 2.54 10.63 -39.99
N GLU A 33 3.48 11.57 -40.16
CA GLU A 33 4.90 11.37 -39.81
C GLU A 33 5.16 11.31 -38.31
N LYS A 34 4.46 12.12 -37.50
CA LYS A 34 4.72 12.20 -36.06
C LYS A 34 4.08 11.04 -35.30
N GLN A 35 2.96 10.53 -35.80
CA GLN A 35 2.29 9.31 -35.32
C GLN A 35 3.17 8.06 -35.53
N ARG A 36 3.97 8.04 -36.61
CA ARG A 36 5.01 7.02 -36.87
C ARG A 36 6.05 6.96 -35.75
N SER A 37 6.46 8.11 -35.22
CA SER A 37 7.50 8.20 -34.18
C SER A 37 7.02 7.77 -32.79
N LEU A 38 5.80 8.16 -32.39
CA LEU A 38 5.21 7.77 -31.10
C LEU A 38 4.82 6.28 -31.07
N LEU A 39 4.42 5.71 -32.22
CA LEU A 39 4.14 4.28 -32.34
C LEU A 39 5.40 3.43 -32.55
N GLN A 40 6.51 3.98 -33.08
CA GLN A 40 7.82 3.32 -33.04
C GLN A 40 8.28 3.08 -31.61
N VAL A 41 8.02 4.03 -30.70
CA VAL A 41 8.31 3.87 -29.26
C VAL A 41 7.42 2.78 -28.62
N HIS A 42 6.16 2.65 -29.04
CA HIS A 42 5.30 1.52 -28.62
C HIS A 42 5.70 0.19 -29.26
N ARG A 43 6.24 0.20 -30.48
CA ARG A 43 6.80 -0.96 -31.19
C ARG A 43 8.05 -1.51 -30.49
N GLU A 44 8.90 -0.64 -29.95
CA GLU A 44 10.04 -1.03 -29.10
C GLU A 44 9.57 -1.54 -27.72
N ARG A 45 8.47 -1.02 -27.16
CA ARG A 45 7.94 -1.48 -25.87
C ARG A 45 7.13 -2.77 -25.94
N SER A 46 6.54 -3.10 -27.08
CA SER A 46 5.87 -4.40 -27.29
C SER A 46 6.86 -5.54 -27.54
N GLN A 47 8.16 -5.23 -27.77
CA GLN A 47 9.25 -6.21 -27.80
C GLN A 47 9.67 -6.69 -26.40
N GLU A 48 9.24 -6.01 -25.32
CA GLU A 48 9.42 -6.48 -23.95
C GLU A 48 8.29 -7.46 -23.58
N GLY A 49 8.52 -8.74 -23.90
CA GLY A 49 7.95 -9.93 -23.27
C GLY A 49 6.46 -9.90 -22.88
N VAL A 50 5.62 -10.53 -23.71
CA VAL A 50 4.31 -11.05 -23.28
C VAL A 50 4.57 -12.24 -22.33
N ALA A 51 4.73 -11.96 -21.04
CA ALA A 51 4.73 -12.99 -20.02
C ALA A 51 3.30 -13.54 -19.87
N HIS A 52 3.12 -14.84 -20.09
CA HIS A 52 1.86 -15.54 -19.81
C HIS A 52 1.54 -15.48 -18.31
N GLY A 53 0.56 -14.66 -17.93
CA GLY A 53 -0.03 -14.67 -16.60
C GLY A 53 -0.92 -15.91 -16.39
N PRO A 54 -1.09 -16.40 -15.15
CA PRO A 54 -1.88 -17.58 -14.87
C PRO A 54 -3.38 -17.34 -15.14
N ARG A 55 -4.01 -18.31 -15.83
CA ARG A 55 -5.47 -18.39 -16.07
C ARG A 55 -6.23 -18.40 -14.74
N ILE A 56 -6.99 -17.34 -14.46
CA ILE A 56 -8.05 -17.38 -13.46
C ILE A 56 -9.34 -17.75 -14.18
N HIS A 57 -9.76 -19.02 -14.06
CA HIS A 57 -11.09 -19.45 -14.50
C HIS A 57 -12.15 -18.92 -13.52
N LEU A 58 -12.76 -17.77 -13.86
CA LEU A 58 -14.04 -17.36 -13.28
C LEU A 58 -15.14 -18.15 -13.98
N GLY A 59 -15.45 -19.33 -13.44
CA GLY A 59 -16.59 -20.13 -13.86
C GLY A 59 -17.90 -19.48 -13.42
N GLY A 60 -18.79 -19.24 -14.37
CA GLY A 60 -20.23 -19.04 -14.10
C GLY A 60 -20.78 -17.64 -14.37
N LEU A 61 -20.87 -17.23 -15.64
CA LEU A 61 -21.79 -16.17 -16.12
C LEU A 61 -21.96 -16.23 -17.65
N GLY A 62 -22.05 -17.45 -18.20
CA GLY A 62 -21.94 -17.73 -19.63
C GLY A 62 -23.18 -17.44 -20.51
N HIS A 63 -24.08 -16.53 -20.14
CA HIS A 63 -25.34 -16.38 -20.92
C HIS A 63 -25.87 -14.95 -21.17
N LEU A 64 -25.13 -13.88 -20.85
CA LEU A 64 -25.64 -12.50 -20.99
C LEU A 64 -24.76 -11.56 -21.84
N GLY A 65 -23.76 -12.06 -22.54
CA GLY A 65 -23.01 -11.30 -23.54
C GLY A 65 -23.53 -11.61 -24.94
N GLY A 66 -23.73 -10.58 -25.78
CA GLY A 66 -23.86 -10.78 -27.23
C GLY A 66 -22.71 -11.68 -27.69
N HIS A 67 -23.03 -12.66 -28.53
CA HIS A 67 -22.14 -13.73 -28.97
C HIS A 67 -20.98 -13.17 -29.80
N TRP A 68 -19.98 -12.59 -29.13
CA TRP A 68 -18.62 -12.60 -29.62
C TRP A 68 -18.12 -14.02 -29.38
N THR A 69 -18.39 -14.89 -30.35
CA THR A 69 -17.48 -15.98 -30.61
C THR A 69 -16.09 -15.36 -30.64
N ARG A 70 -15.12 -15.89 -29.87
CA ARG A 70 -13.71 -15.88 -30.32
C ARG A 70 -13.81 -16.12 -31.82
N PRO A 71 -13.20 -15.32 -32.72
CA PRO A 71 -13.26 -15.63 -34.13
C PRO A 71 -12.91 -17.12 -34.20
N GLU A 72 -13.93 -17.97 -34.41
CA GLU A 72 -13.68 -19.29 -34.89
C GLU A 72 -12.93 -19.05 -36.18
N GLU A 73 -12.20 -20.04 -36.62
CA GLU A 73 -11.46 -20.03 -37.88
C GLU A 73 -12.44 -19.87 -39.07
N VAL A 74 -13.19 -18.76 -39.11
CA VAL A 74 -14.11 -18.34 -40.14
C VAL A 74 -13.19 -17.82 -41.21
N GLN A 75 -12.76 -18.78 -42.00
CA GLN A 75 -12.00 -18.58 -43.19
C GLN A 75 -12.89 -17.85 -44.19
N SER A 76 -12.41 -16.72 -44.70
CA SER A 76 -13.15 -15.98 -45.72
C SER A 76 -13.22 -16.81 -47.01
N ASP A 77 -14.37 -16.83 -47.69
CA ASP A 77 -14.52 -17.46 -49.01
C ASP A 77 -14.19 -16.49 -50.17
N ASP A 78 -13.88 -15.23 -49.87
CA ASP A 78 -13.61 -14.21 -50.88
C ASP A 78 -12.17 -14.30 -51.40
N GLU A 79 -11.98 -14.95 -52.54
CA GLU A 79 -10.67 -15.06 -53.20
C GLU A 79 -10.10 -13.70 -53.66
N SER A 80 -10.92 -12.65 -53.78
CA SER A 80 -10.44 -11.32 -54.20
C SER A 80 -9.55 -10.63 -53.17
N LEU A 81 -9.45 -11.22 -51.97
CA LEU A 81 -8.60 -10.77 -50.86
C LEU A 81 -7.11 -11.05 -51.06
N CYS A 82 -6.75 -11.96 -51.95
CA CYS A 82 -5.33 -12.24 -52.23
C CYS A 82 -4.65 -11.08 -52.99
N GLU A 83 -5.42 -10.31 -53.77
CA GLU A 83 -4.88 -9.26 -54.65
C GLU A 83 -5.00 -7.85 -54.04
N LYS A 84 -5.88 -7.67 -53.05
CA LYS A 84 -6.20 -6.37 -52.45
C LYS A 84 -5.56 -6.18 -51.09
N ASP A 85 -5.10 -4.96 -50.82
CA ASP A 85 -4.75 -4.52 -49.47
C ASP A 85 -6.02 -4.06 -48.74
N ILE A 86 -6.27 -4.60 -47.57
CA ILE A 86 -7.47 -4.33 -46.77
C ILE A 86 -7.09 -3.93 -45.35
N PHE A 87 -7.94 -3.10 -44.73
CA PHE A 87 -7.77 -2.82 -43.31
C PHE A 87 -7.98 -4.09 -42.48
N ALA A 88 -7.26 -4.19 -41.35
CA ALA A 88 -7.29 -5.35 -40.46
C ALA A 88 -8.70 -5.85 -40.15
N ARG A 89 -8.92 -7.16 -40.35
CA ARG A 89 -10.20 -7.85 -40.07
C ARG A 89 -10.02 -8.99 -39.06
N PRO A 90 -11.08 -9.37 -38.34
CA PRO A 90 -11.05 -10.51 -37.44
C PRO A 90 -11.09 -11.87 -38.16
N GLU A 91 -11.54 -11.92 -39.42
CA GLU A 91 -11.63 -13.15 -40.23
C GLU A 91 -10.28 -13.59 -40.78
N LEU A 92 -10.09 -14.91 -40.93
CA LEU A 92 -8.91 -15.50 -41.56
C LEU A 92 -8.94 -15.34 -43.08
N CYS A 93 -7.75 -15.27 -43.68
CA CYS A 93 -7.59 -15.24 -45.13
C CYS A 93 -8.11 -16.53 -45.80
N PRO A 94 -8.56 -16.47 -47.07
CA PRO A 94 -9.09 -17.63 -47.79
C PRO A 94 -8.06 -18.75 -47.97
N LYS A 95 -8.53 -19.99 -48.15
CA LYS A 95 -7.67 -21.19 -48.26
C LYS A 95 -6.63 -21.13 -49.38
N VAL A 96 -6.90 -20.34 -50.43
CA VAL A 96 -6.00 -20.15 -51.58
C VAL A 96 -4.75 -19.34 -51.22
N CYS A 97 -4.88 -18.38 -50.30
CA CYS A 97 -3.80 -17.53 -49.81
C CYS A 97 -3.93 -17.36 -48.29
N PRO A 98 -3.64 -18.41 -47.50
CA PRO A 98 -4.11 -18.50 -46.12
C PRO A 98 -3.35 -17.59 -45.14
N TYR A 99 -2.23 -16.98 -45.53
CA TYR A 99 -1.41 -16.17 -44.64
C TYR A 99 -1.72 -14.68 -44.77
N ALA A 100 -1.93 -14.00 -43.66
CA ALA A 100 -2.00 -12.55 -43.65
C ALA A 100 -0.61 -11.91 -43.54
N ALA A 101 -0.27 -11.00 -44.45
CA ALA A 101 0.97 -10.24 -44.43
C ALA A 101 0.72 -8.74 -44.29
N GLU A 102 1.47 -8.08 -43.41
CA GLU A 102 1.37 -6.63 -43.20
C GLU A 102 1.97 -5.86 -44.39
N MET A 103 1.29 -4.80 -44.81
CA MET A 103 1.74 -3.91 -45.88
C MET A 103 2.83 -2.95 -45.38
N SER A 104 3.87 -2.73 -46.18
CA SER A 104 5.00 -1.85 -45.81
C SER A 104 4.66 -0.35 -45.87
N ASP A 105 3.71 0.03 -46.72
CA ASP A 105 3.33 1.40 -47.02
C ASP A 105 2.17 1.92 -46.14
N LYS A 106 1.27 1.02 -45.69
CA LYS A 106 0.05 1.34 -44.95
C LYS A 106 -0.04 0.57 -43.63
N PHE A 107 -0.20 1.31 -42.54
CA PHE A 107 -0.31 0.76 -41.18
C PHE A 107 -1.65 0.05 -40.94
N CYS A 108 -1.63 -1.12 -40.28
CA CYS A 108 -2.81 -1.97 -40.05
C CYS A 108 -3.55 -2.39 -41.33
N HIS A 109 -2.90 -2.31 -42.48
CA HIS A 109 -3.37 -2.92 -43.72
C HIS A 109 -2.65 -4.25 -43.93
N PHE A 110 -3.44 -5.26 -44.28
CA PHE A 110 -2.97 -6.61 -44.52
C PHE A 110 -3.39 -7.06 -45.92
N ARG A 111 -2.56 -7.89 -46.53
CA ARG A 111 -2.86 -8.60 -47.78
C ARG A 111 -2.74 -10.09 -47.51
N CYS A 112 -3.66 -10.88 -48.06
CA CYS A 112 -3.59 -12.34 -47.97
C CYS A 112 -2.61 -12.87 -49.02
N VAL A 113 -1.67 -13.72 -48.61
CA VAL A 113 -0.58 -14.24 -49.45
C VAL A 113 -0.40 -15.74 -49.24
N LYS A 114 0.33 -16.40 -50.15
CA LYS A 114 0.75 -17.79 -49.98
C LYS A 114 1.97 -17.89 -49.05
N LYS A 115 2.26 -19.11 -48.59
CA LYS A 115 3.38 -19.40 -47.69
C LYS A 115 4.72 -18.90 -48.25
N GLU A 116 4.89 -19.04 -49.56
CA GLU A 116 6.12 -18.70 -50.27
C GLU A 116 6.23 -17.19 -50.58
N GLU A 117 5.13 -16.46 -50.41
CA GLU A 117 5.00 -15.04 -50.76
C GLU A 117 5.15 -14.11 -49.54
N CYS A 118 5.43 -14.65 -48.36
CA CYS A 118 5.74 -13.85 -47.17
C CYS A 118 6.97 -12.95 -47.41
N GLY A 119 6.81 -11.65 -47.15
CA GLY A 119 7.84 -10.62 -47.40
C GLY A 119 7.96 -10.17 -48.86
N LEU A 120 7.08 -10.63 -49.75
CA LEU A 120 6.99 -10.20 -51.15
C LEU A 120 5.75 -9.32 -51.40
N LEU A 121 5.53 -8.90 -52.65
CA LEU A 121 4.31 -8.19 -53.07
C LEU A 121 4.02 -6.87 -52.31
N GLY A 122 5.07 -6.14 -51.90
CA GLY A 122 4.94 -4.88 -51.17
C GLY A 122 4.62 -5.02 -49.67
N THR A 123 4.62 -6.25 -49.16
CA THR A 123 4.54 -6.54 -47.73
C THR A 123 5.87 -6.23 -47.03
N VAL A 124 5.90 -6.21 -45.71
CA VAL A 124 7.13 -5.89 -44.96
C VAL A 124 8.23 -6.92 -45.27
N GLU A 125 9.34 -6.46 -45.85
CA GLU A 125 10.45 -7.30 -46.33
C GLU A 125 11.05 -8.21 -45.24
N ASN A 126 11.00 -7.78 -43.97
CA ASN A 126 11.51 -8.55 -42.83
C ASN A 126 10.49 -9.53 -42.22
N ALA A 127 9.28 -9.65 -42.78
CA ALA A 127 8.24 -10.58 -42.34
C ALA A 127 8.14 -11.79 -43.28
N THR A 128 9.25 -12.51 -43.47
CA THR A 128 9.31 -13.63 -44.43
C THR A 128 8.88 -14.97 -43.86
N ILE A 129 8.61 -15.04 -42.55
CA ILE A 129 8.40 -16.31 -41.83
C ILE A 129 6.91 -16.61 -41.76
N PRO A 130 6.42 -17.68 -42.43
CA PRO A 130 5.04 -18.10 -42.32
C PRO A 130 4.80 -18.83 -40.99
N ASP A 131 3.88 -18.32 -40.18
CA ASP A 131 3.43 -18.96 -38.95
C ASP A 131 2.20 -19.82 -39.24
N ASP A 132 2.37 -21.14 -39.21
CA ASP A 132 1.30 -22.11 -39.48
C ASP A 132 0.24 -22.16 -38.36
N ARG A 133 0.56 -21.67 -37.16
CA ARG A 133 -0.38 -21.62 -36.02
C ARG A 133 -1.27 -20.39 -36.09
N LEU A 134 -0.69 -19.23 -36.41
CA LEU A 134 -1.41 -17.96 -36.45
C LEU A 134 -1.89 -17.58 -37.86
N MET A 135 -1.53 -18.36 -38.89
CA MET A 135 -1.87 -18.11 -40.30
C MET A 135 -1.48 -16.70 -40.77
N LEU A 136 -0.26 -16.28 -40.44
CA LEU A 136 0.27 -14.95 -40.78
C LEU A 136 1.76 -14.98 -41.11
N CYS A 137 2.23 -13.97 -41.83
CA CYS A 137 3.66 -13.76 -42.04
C CYS A 137 4.21 -12.91 -40.89
N ARG A 138 5.01 -13.52 -40.02
CA ARG A 138 5.60 -12.87 -38.84
C ARG A 138 7.03 -12.42 -39.10
N HIS A 139 7.46 -11.49 -38.26
CA HIS A 139 8.86 -11.13 -38.13
C HIS A 139 9.63 -12.23 -37.38
N CYS A 140 10.95 -12.19 -37.55
CA CYS A 140 11.89 -12.96 -36.75
C CYS A 140 11.69 -12.63 -35.26
N ALA A 141 11.32 -13.62 -34.46
CA ALA A 141 11.00 -13.48 -33.06
C ALA A 141 11.64 -14.62 -32.26
N VAL A 142 12.88 -14.39 -31.82
CA VAL A 142 13.61 -15.27 -30.91
C VAL A 142 13.64 -14.63 -29.52
N GLU A 143 13.25 -15.38 -28.49
CA GLU A 143 13.24 -14.90 -27.11
C GLU A 143 14.64 -14.41 -26.68
N GLY A 144 14.71 -13.21 -26.09
CA GLY A 144 15.99 -12.62 -25.66
C GLY A 144 16.90 -12.11 -26.79
N CYS A 145 16.43 -12.08 -28.04
CA CYS A 145 17.21 -11.59 -29.18
C CYS A 145 17.05 -10.08 -29.41
N ALA A 146 18.15 -9.34 -29.49
CA ALA A 146 18.15 -7.90 -29.84
C ALA A 146 18.14 -7.67 -31.36
N ARG A 147 18.83 -8.52 -32.13
CA ARG A 147 18.83 -8.48 -33.60
C ARG A 147 18.61 -9.86 -34.17
N CYS A 148 17.40 -10.07 -34.68
CA CYS A 148 16.95 -11.32 -35.27
C CYS A 148 16.99 -11.20 -36.80
N VAL A 149 17.54 -12.20 -37.48
CA VAL A 149 17.60 -12.25 -38.95
C VAL A 149 16.64 -13.33 -39.44
N PRO A 150 15.61 -12.98 -40.23
CA PRO A 150 14.71 -13.98 -40.79
C PRO A 150 15.34 -14.70 -41.99
N GLY A 151 14.86 -15.91 -42.28
CA GLY A 151 15.21 -16.65 -43.49
C GLY A 151 14.81 -15.91 -44.78
N SER A 152 15.38 -16.33 -45.92
CA SER A 152 15.04 -15.72 -47.20
C SER A 152 13.57 -15.99 -47.58
N PRO A 153 12.90 -15.07 -48.31
CA PRO A 153 11.52 -15.28 -48.75
C PRO A 153 11.35 -16.62 -49.48
N GLY A 154 10.31 -17.39 -49.14
CA GLY A 154 10.01 -18.67 -49.76
C GLY A 154 10.85 -19.87 -49.28
N GLN A 155 11.75 -19.68 -48.31
CA GLN A 155 12.50 -20.78 -47.71
C GLN A 155 11.62 -21.54 -46.71
N SER A 156 11.47 -22.85 -46.90
CA SER A 156 10.72 -23.74 -45.99
C SER A 156 11.69 -24.75 -45.35
N GLY A 157 11.94 -24.63 -44.04
CA GLY A 157 12.85 -25.49 -43.30
C GLY A 157 12.78 -25.29 -41.79
N GLU A 158 13.42 -26.16 -41.02
CA GLU A 158 13.34 -26.17 -39.54
C GLU A 158 14.03 -24.97 -38.87
N LYS A 159 14.97 -24.31 -39.56
CA LYS A 159 15.70 -23.12 -39.07
C LYS A 159 15.40 -21.89 -39.93
N LEU A 160 14.21 -21.30 -39.73
CA LEU A 160 13.79 -20.05 -40.38
C LEU A 160 14.25 -18.79 -39.63
N GLU A 161 14.71 -18.93 -38.39
CA GLU A 161 15.03 -17.83 -37.49
C GLU A 161 16.42 -18.04 -36.90
N ASN A 162 17.22 -16.99 -36.86
CA ASN A 162 18.52 -17.02 -36.22
C ASN A 162 18.77 -15.69 -35.52
N CYS A 163 19.15 -15.74 -34.24
CA CYS A 163 19.57 -14.55 -33.53
C CYS A 163 21.03 -14.21 -33.85
N GLN A 164 21.27 -12.98 -34.30
CA GLN A 164 22.63 -12.48 -34.52
C GLN A 164 23.22 -11.85 -33.25
N GLN A 165 22.38 -11.19 -32.46
CA GLN A 165 22.81 -10.48 -31.25
C GLN A 165 21.74 -10.61 -30.17
N CYS A 166 22.10 -11.18 -29.01
CA CYS A 166 21.22 -11.26 -27.85
C CYS A 166 21.12 -9.93 -27.10
N MET A 167 20.03 -9.72 -26.36
CA MET A 167 19.86 -8.60 -25.46
C MET A 167 20.87 -8.65 -24.31
N PRO A 168 21.23 -7.51 -23.69
CA PRO A 168 22.11 -7.50 -22.52
C PRO A 168 21.60 -8.45 -21.43
N GLY A 169 22.45 -9.35 -20.95
CA GLY A 169 22.09 -10.38 -19.95
C GLY A 169 21.76 -11.76 -20.53
N TYR A 170 21.76 -11.92 -21.85
CA TYR A 170 21.59 -13.18 -22.56
C TYR A 170 22.85 -13.58 -23.32
N GLY A 171 23.13 -14.89 -23.40
CA GLY A 171 24.23 -15.47 -24.15
C GLY A 171 23.74 -16.19 -25.40
N LEU A 172 24.48 -16.09 -26.51
CA LEU A 172 24.12 -16.72 -27.78
C LEU A 172 24.59 -18.18 -27.82
N THR A 173 23.67 -19.10 -28.05
CA THR A 173 23.92 -20.54 -28.21
C THR A 173 24.27 -20.87 -29.67
N ALA A 174 24.95 -21.98 -29.90
CA ALA A 174 25.35 -22.44 -31.25
C ALA A 174 24.16 -22.63 -32.22
N ASP A 175 22.97 -22.86 -31.68
CA ASP A 175 21.73 -23.03 -32.45
C ASP A 175 21.03 -21.72 -32.83
N GLY A 176 21.56 -20.56 -32.42
CA GLY A 176 20.97 -19.25 -32.73
C GLY A 176 19.94 -18.76 -31.71
N GLU A 177 19.86 -19.40 -30.56
CA GLU A 177 18.98 -19.05 -29.44
C GLU A 177 19.73 -18.25 -28.37
N CYS A 178 19.00 -17.47 -27.57
CA CYS A 178 19.56 -16.63 -26.51
C CYS A 178 19.17 -17.17 -25.13
N GLU A 179 20.13 -17.65 -24.36
CA GLU A 179 19.89 -18.11 -22.98
C GLU A 179 20.14 -17.01 -21.95
N MET A 180 19.24 -16.87 -20.97
CA MET A 180 19.35 -15.86 -19.92
C MET A 180 20.42 -16.23 -18.88
N HIS A 181 21.50 -15.45 -18.78
CA HIS A 181 22.52 -15.64 -17.74
C HIS A 181 22.01 -15.32 -16.32
N GLY A 182 20.96 -14.50 -16.21
CA GLY A 182 20.34 -14.10 -14.94
C GLY A 182 19.59 -15.21 -14.20
N LEU A 183 19.32 -16.36 -14.85
CA LEU A 183 18.61 -17.47 -14.19
C LEU A 183 19.37 -17.98 -12.96
N ALA A 184 20.69 -18.04 -13.04
CA ALA A 184 21.55 -18.42 -11.91
C ALA A 184 21.41 -17.47 -10.71
N ILE A 185 21.17 -16.18 -10.95
CA ILE A 185 20.96 -15.17 -9.89
C ILE A 185 19.62 -15.41 -9.19
N PHE A 186 18.55 -15.66 -9.94
CA PHE A 186 17.23 -15.95 -9.35
C PHE A 186 17.24 -17.25 -8.56
N ILE A 187 17.88 -18.30 -9.09
CA ILE A 187 18.08 -19.56 -8.37
C ILE A 187 18.90 -19.31 -7.10
N GLY A 188 19.99 -18.55 -7.18
CA GLY A 188 20.81 -18.17 -6.03
C GLY A 188 20.01 -17.43 -4.96
N ALA A 189 19.21 -16.42 -5.35
CA ALA A 189 18.35 -15.66 -4.43
C ALA A 189 17.30 -16.55 -3.75
N ALA A 190 16.67 -17.46 -4.50
CA ALA A 190 15.73 -18.43 -3.94
C ALA A 190 16.41 -19.36 -2.92
N VAL A 191 17.62 -19.85 -3.22
CA VAL A 191 18.41 -20.68 -2.29
C VAL A 191 18.74 -19.90 -1.01
N VAL A 192 19.18 -18.64 -1.12
CA VAL A 192 19.47 -17.78 0.04
C VAL A 192 18.21 -17.58 0.90
N LEU A 193 17.05 -17.33 0.28
CA LEU A 193 15.78 -17.17 1.00
C LEU A 193 15.39 -18.45 1.75
N VAL A 194 15.58 -19.62 1.12
CA VAL A 194 15.34 -20.92 1.76
C VAL A 194 16.28 -21.13 2.96
N ILE A 195 17.58 -20.83 2.81
CA ILE A 195 18.56 -20.93 3.90
C ILE A 195 18.18 -19.99 5.05
N ALA A 196 17.84 -18.73 4.77
CA ALA A 196 17.41 -17.77 5.78
C ALA A 196 16.15 -18.24 6.52
N THR A 197 15.19 -18.82 5.80
CA THR A 197 13.97 -19.40 6.39
C THR A 197 14.32 -20.58 7.31
N ILE A 198 15.23 -21.46 6.90
CA ILE A 198 15.71 -22.57 7.73
C ILE A 198 16.39 -22.03 9.00
N LEU A 199 17.24 -21.00 8.88
CA LEU A 199 17.89 -20.38 10.03
C LEU A 199 16.88 -19.76 11.00
N VAL A 200 15.84 -19.08 10.50
CA VAL A 200 14.75 -18.54 11.35
C VAL A 200 13.99 -19.66 12.05
N VAL A 201 13.72 -20.78 11.36
CA VAL A 201 13.07 -21.95 11.98
C VAL A 201 13.96 -22.58 13.03
N ILE A 202 15.26 -22.77 12.77
CA ILE A 202 16.23 -23.29 13.74
C ILE A 202 16.31 -22.37 14.95
N TRP A 203 16.46 -21.06 14.73
CA TRP A 203 16.48 -20.05 15.79
C TRP A 203 15.20 -20.08 16.63
N TYR A 204 14.03 -20.16 15.99
CA TYR A 204 12.75 -20.28 16.68
C TYR A 204 12.67 -21.58 17.49
N CYS A 205 13.11 -22.72 16.95
CA CYS A 205 13.17 -23.99 17.66
C CYS A 205 14.14 -23.94 18.86
N LEU A 206 15.29 -23.27 18.72
CA LEU A 206 16.24 -23.06 19.80
C LEU A 206 15.61 -22.21 20.91
N ILE A 207 14.98 -21.08 20.58
CA ILE A 207 14.25 -20.24 21.55
C ILE A 207 13.13 -21.02 22.23
N ALA A 208 12.33 -21.77 21.46
CA ALA A 208 11.24 -22.58 22.00
C ALA A 208 11.74 -23.72 22.90
N SER A 209 12.99 -24.16 22.74
CA SER A 209 13.62 -25.20 23.56
C SER A 209 14.41 -24.64 24.75
N LYS A 210 14.61 -23.32 24.85
CA LYS A 210 15.33 -22.73 25.99
C LYS A 210 14.49 -22.92 27.27
N PRO A 211 15.09 -23.41 28.36
CA PRO A 211 14.38 -23.56 29.63
C PRO A 211 13.98 -22.18 30.17
N CYS A 212 12.80 -22.11 30.77
CA CYS A 212 12.32 -20.88 31.41
C CYS A 212 13.13 -20.64 32.71
N VAL A 213 14.04 -19.67 32.69
CA VAL A 213 14.94 -19.36 33.83
C VAL A 213 14.20 -18.58 34.93
N ASN A 214 13.23 -17.73 34.55
CA ASN A 214 12.46 -16.92 35.49
C ASN A 214 10.95 -17.19 35.34
N PRO A 215 10.43 -18.29 35.91
CA PRO A 215 9.02 -18.61 35.83
C PRO A 215 8.14 -17.56 36.52
N GLU A 216 8.62 -16.92 37.58
CA GLU A 216 7.88 -15.90 38.33
C GLU A 216 7.68 -14.63 37.50
N GLY A 217 8.72 -14.13 36.85
CA GLY A 217 8.64 -12.97 35.96
C GLY A 217 7.76 -13.24 34.73
N VAL A 218 7.83 -14.45 34.16
CA VAL A 218 6.94 -14.84 33.04
C VAL A 218 5.49 -14.90 33.49
N GLN A 219 5.20 -15.46 34.67
CA GLN A 219 3.86 -15.48 35.23
C GLN A 219 3.35 -14.07 35.50
N TYR A 220 4.16 -13.22 36.13
CA TYR A 220 3.82 -11.82 36.36
C TYR A 220 3.54 -11.07 35.05
N GLY A 221 4.35 -11.30 34.01
CA GLY A 221 4.13 -10.72 32.69
C GLY A 221 2.85 -11.22 32.01
N MET A 222 2.53 -12.51 32.16
CA MET A 222 1.26 -13.09 31.69
C MET A 222 0.06 -12.50 32.43
N ASP A 223 0.15 -12.35 33.75
CA ASP A 223 -0.88 -11.73 34.60
C ASP A 223 -1.06 -10.26 34.22
N CYS A 224 0.03 -9.52 33.99
CA CYS A 224 -0.03 -8.13 33.52
C CYS A 224 -0.69 -8.03 32.14
N ARG A 225 -0.36 -8.95 31.22
CA ARG A 225 -1.03 -9.04 29.91
C ARG A 225 -2.51 -9.38 30.04
N GLU A 226 -2.87 -10.22 31.00
CA GLU A 226 -4.27 -10.56 31.28
C GLU A 226 -5.04 -9.38 31.85
N ARG A 227 -4.43 -8.60 32.76
CA ARG A 227 -5.00 -7.34 33.29
C ARG A 227 -5.19 -6.27 32.21
N MET A 228 -4.40 -6.29 31.13
CA MET A 228 -4.56 -5.39 29.99
C MET A 228 -5.67 -5.83 29.01
N ARG A 229 -6.26 -7.01 29.18
CA ARG A 229 -7.38 -7.44 28.32
C ARG A 229 -8.62 -6.60 28.63
N LEU A 230 -9.33 -6.25 27.57
CA LEU A 230 -10.61 -5.57 27.69
C LEU A 230 -11.65 -6.58 28.18
N THR A 231 -12.16 -6.33 29.38
CA THR A 231 -13.18 -7.13 30.06
C THR A 231 -14.52 -6.43 30.05
N GLN A 232 -15.57 -7.19 30.27
CA GLN A 232 -16.93 -6.64 30.30
C GLN A 232 -17.14 -5.77 31.56
N PRO A 233 -18.02 -4.75 31.53
CA PRO A 233 -18.17 -3.79 32.64
C PRO A 233 -18.66 -4.43 33.96
N ARG A 234 -19.24 -5.63 33.89
CA ARG A 234 -19.83 -6.35 35.03
C ARG A 234 -19.24 -7.75 35.23
N SER A 235 -18.25 -8.14 34.46
CA SER A 235 -17.62 -9.46 34.53
C SER A 235 -16.13 -9.35 34.26
N THR A 236 -15.33 -10.12 34.99
CA THR A 236 -13.87 -10.23 34.76
C THR A 236 -13.56 -11.01 33.47
N GLU A 237 -14.58 -11.54 32.79
CA GLU A 237 -14.41 -12.26 31.54
C GLU A 237 -14.13 -11.31 30.36
N PRO A 238 -13.27 -11.74 29.41
CA PRO A 238 -13.02 -10.98 28.19
C PRO A 238 -14.28 -10.91 27.31
N TYR A 239 -14.34 -9.92 26.42
CA TYR A 239 -15.39 -9.87 25.41
C TYR A 239 -15.33 -11.10 24.47
N PRO A 240 -16.46 -11.74 24.16
CA PRO A 240 -16.48 -12.85 23.22
C PRO A 240 -16.11 -12.36 21.82
N LEU A 241 -15.46 -13.22 21.02
CA LEU A 241 -15.04 -12.89 19.65
C LEU A 241 -16.22 -12.60 18.70
N SER A 242 -17.44 -12.97 19.09
CA SER A 242 -18.68 -12.69 18.37
C SER A 242 -19.30 -11.32 18.70
N THR A 243 -18.74 -10.57 19.66
CA THR A 243 -19.23 -9.24 20.03
C THR A 243 -19.23 -8.31 18.83
N ASN A 244 -20.36 -7.64 18.59
CA ASN A 244 -20.50 -6.72 17.48
C ASN A 244 -19.91 -5.35 17.83
N LEU A 245 -18.68 -5.11 17.37
CA LEU A 245 -17.93 -3.87 17.57
C LEU A 245 -18.53 -2.63 16.87
N LEU A 246 -19.58 -2.80 16.05
CA LEU A 246 -20.30 -1.67 15.42
C LEU A 246 -21.37 -1.06 16.33
N ARG A 247 -21.79 -1.82 17.35
CA ARG A 247 -22.90 -1.46 18.26
C ARG A 247 -22.44 -1.41 19.71
N GLU A 248 -21.56 -2.31 20.12
CA GLU A 248 -21.08 -2.40 21.48
C GLU A 248 -19.78 -1.62 21.67
N ASN A 249 -19.76 -0.79 22.71
CA ASN A 249 -18.61 0.02 23.07
C ASN A 249 -17.63 -0.81 23.93
N VAL A 250 -16.65 -1.44 23.29
CA VAL A 250 -15.66 -2.32 23.95
C VAL A 250 -14.39 -1.57 24.39
N ALA A 251 -13.95 -0.59 23.60
CA ALA A 251 -12.68 0.11 23.79
C ALA A 251 -12.82 1.62 23.51
N GLY A 252 -13.94 2.19 23.96
CA GLY A 252 -14.28 3.59 23.75
C GLY A 252 -14.91 3.90 22.38
N PRO A 253 -15.46 5.12 22.25
CA PRO A 253 -16.18 5.55 21.05
C PRO A 253 -15.30 5.55 19.78
N GLY A 254 -13.98 5.73 19.92
CA GLY A 254 -13.03 5.72 18.80
C GLY A 254 -12.95 4.36 18.11
N THR A 255 -12.93 3.26 18.88
CA THR A 255 -12.90 1.91 18.33
C THR A 255 -14.20 1.60 17.58
N MET A 256 -15.34 1.97 18.17
CA MET A 256 -16.65 1.80 17.53
C MET A 256 -16.76 2.63 16.24
N ALA A 257 -16.22 3.86 16.24
CA ALA A 257 -16.12 4.70 15.06
C ALA A 257 -15.32 4.04 13.93
N LEU A 258 -14.16 3.47 14.25
CA LEU A 258 -13.28 2.82 13.29
C LEU A 258 -13.94 1.65 12.58
N PHE A 259 -14.57 0.73 13.33
CA PHE A 259 -15.24 -0.42 12.71
C PHE A 259 -16.45 0.02 11.87
N ARG A 260 -17.19 1.04 12.31
CA ARG A 260 -18.31 1.59 11.52
C ARG A 260 -17.84 2.28 10.26
N TYR A 261 -16.68 2.92 10.30
CA TYR A 261 -16.04 3.48 9.11
C TYR A 261 -15.66 2.39 8.11
N GLN A 262 -15.02 1.32 8.57
CA GLN A 262 -14.69 0.17 7.72
C GLN A 262 -15.96 -0.45 7.11
N PHE A 263 -17.02 -0.62 7.89
CA PHE A 263 -18.30 -1.10 7.38
C PHE A 263 -18.92 -0.15 6.36
N ALA A 264 -18.87 1.17 6.60
CA ALA A 264 -19.36 2.17 5.65
C ALA A 264 -18.58 2.13 4.33
N LEU A 265 -17.25 1.95 4.37
CA LEU A 265 -16.43 1.75 3.17
C LEU A 265 -16.83 0.48 2.40
N LEU A 266 -17.11 -0.62 3.11
CA LEU A 266 -17.57 -1.86 2.48
C LEU A 266 -18.93 -1.67 1.80
N VAL A 267 -19.88 -1.00 2.45
CA VAL A 267 -21.21 -0.69 1.88
C VAL A 267 -21.06 0.24 0.67
N TRP A 268 -20.21 1.26 0.76
CA TRP A 268 -19.94 2.19 -0.33
C TRP A 268 -19.33 1.48 -1.54
N ALA A 269 -18.27 0.70 -1.35
CA ALA A 269 -17.59 -0.04 -2.41
C ALA A 269 -18.52 -1.08 -3.06
N SER A 270 -19.27 -1.83 -2.25
CA SER A 270 -20.25 -2.81 -2.74
C SER A 270 -21.39 -2.12 -3.50
N GLY A 271 -21.86 -0.97 -3.01
CA GLY A 271 -22.91 -0.17 -3.65
C GLY A 271 -22.47 0.35 -5.02
N LEU A 272 -21.25 0.91 -5.12
CA LEU A 272 -20.68 1.34 -6.41
C LEU A 272 -20.49 0.15 -7.35
N LEU A 273 -19.99 -0.98 -6.87
CA LEU A 273 -19.82 -2.18 -7.69
C LEU A 273 -21.15 -2.70 -8.23
N LEU A 274 -22.16 -2.84 -7.39
CA LEU A 274 -23.50 -3.30 -7.81
C LEU A 274 -24.17 -2.31 -8.76
N ALA A 275 -24.06 -1.01 -8.49
CA ALA A 275 -24.58 0.02 -9.38
C ALA A 275 -23.86 0.03 -10.74
N TRP A 276 -22.53 -0.18 -10.75
CA TRP A 276 -21.74 -0.29 -11.98
C TRP A 276 -22.15 -1.51 -12.80
N LEU A 277 -22.23 -2.68 -12.14
CA LEU A 277 -22.65 -3.92 -12.79
C LEU A 277 -24.06 -3.78 -13.36
N GLY A 278 -25.00 -3.20 -12.60
CA GLY A 278 -26.33 -2.89 -13.10
C GLY A 278 -26.28 -1.97 -14.32
N PHE A 279 -25.54 -0.86 -14.23
CA PHE A 279 -25.41 0.12 -15.31
C PHE A 279 -24.85 -0.49 -16.60
N VAL A 280 -23.80 -1.30 -16.49
CA VAL A 280 -23.22 -2.05 -17.61
C VAL A 280 -24.24 -3.03 -18.21
N LEU A 281 -24.92 -3.82 -17.37
CA LEU A 281 -25.90 -4.80 -17.85
C LEU A 281 -27.12 -4.15 -18.53
N PHE A 282 -27.48 -2.92 -18.13
CA PHE A 282 -28.59 -2.17 -18.75
C PHE A 282 -28.18 -1.40 -20.01
N VAL A 283 -26.98 -0.82 -20.06
CA VAL A 283 -26.54 0.04 -21.18
C VAL A 283 -25.86 -0.76 -22.28
N SER A 284 -24.81 -1.50 -21.94
CA SER A 284 -24.04 -2.32 -22.87
C SER A 284 -23.04 -3.20 -22.11
N SER A 285 -23.07 -4.50 -22.38
CA SER A 285 -22.07 -5.45 -21.87
C SER A 285 -20.68 -5.27 -22.49
N ASP A 286 -20.56 -4.50 -23.57
CA ASP A 286 -19.27 -4.22 -24.21
C ASP A 286 -18.32 -3.46 -23.27
N LEU A 287 -18.83 -2.71 -22.27
CA LEU A 287 -17.99 -1.99 -21.30
C LEU A 287 -17.11 -2.92 -20.46
N LEU A 288 -17.50 -4.18 -20.24
CA LEU A 288 -16.66 -5.17 -19.52
C LEU A 288 -15.59 -5.78 -20.42
N ILE A 289 -15.85 -5.79 -21.72
CA ILE A 289 -15.02 -6.43 -22.74
C ILE A 289 -14.02 -5.41 -23.31
N LEU A 290 -14.32 -4.12 -23.20
CA LEU A 290 -13.50 -3.04 -23.72
C LEU A 290 -12.14 -3.00 -23.01
N GLY A 291 -11.07 -3.35 -23.74
CA GLY A 291 -9.70 -3.38 -23.22
C GLY A 291 -9.28 -4.69 -22.55
N SER A 292 -10.19 -5.65 -22.37
CA SER A 292 -9.88 -7.00 -21.88
C SER A 292 -9.80 -8.06 -22.99
N ARG A 293 -9.97 -7.64 -24.25
CA ARG A 293 -9.82 -8.54 -25.41
C ARG A 293 -8.35 -8.84 -25.65
N GLU A 294 -8.04 -10.13 -25.58
CA GLU A 294 -6.75 -10.67 -26.01
C GLU A 294 -6.65 -10.62 -27.54
N ALA A 295 -5.46 -10.29 -28.05
CA ALA A 295 -5.14 -10.33 -29.47
C ALA A 295 -3.86 -11.16 -29.64
N GLU A 296 -3.97 -12.31 -30.29
CA GLU A 296 -2.83 -13.21 -30.52
C GLU A 296 -2.02 -12.81 -31.76
N SER A 297 -2.65 -12.09 -32.71
CA SER A 297 -2.01 -11.65 -33.95
C SER A 297 -2.00 -10.12 -34.07
N PRO A 298 -1.01 -9.52 -34.77
CA PRO A 298 -0.97 -8.09 -35.05
C PRO A 298 -2.21 -7.61 -35.83
N GLN A 299 -2.74 -8.43 -36.73
CA GLN A 299 -4.00 -8.13 -37.44
C GLN A 299 -5.18 -8.05 -36.47
N MET A 300 -5.35 -9.04 -35.60
CA MET A 300 -6.41 -9.01 -34.59
C MET A 300 -6.22 -7.83 -33.64
N LEU A 301 -4.98 -7.48 -33.28
CA LEU A 301 -4.70 -6.33 -32.43
C LEU A 301 -5.17 -5.03 -33.09
N CYS A 302 -4.82 -4.80 -34.36
CA CYS A 302 -5.30 -3.66 -35.13
C CYS A 302 -6.84 -3.61 -35.19
N ALA A 303 -7.49 -4.75 -35.46
CA ALA A 303 -8.94 -4.84 -35.51
C ALA A 303 -9.60 -4.55 -34.15
N VAL A 304 -9.06 -5.09 -33.06
CA VAL A 304 -9.53 -4.88 -31.68
C VAL A 304 -9.34 -3.43 -31.26
N ILE A 305 -8.21 -2.81 -31.60
CA ILE A 305 -7.96 -1.39 -31.30
C ILE A 305 -8.93 -0.50 -32.07
N ALA A 306 -9.11 -0.72 -33.38
CA ALA A 306 -10.02 0.07 -34.20
C ALA A 306 -11.48 -0.06 -33.72
N TRP A 307 -11.92 -1.28 -33.43
CA TRP A 307 -13.22 -1.55 -32.82
C TRP A 307 -13.34 -0.88 -31.44
N GLY A 308 -12.31 -0.99 -30.61
CA GLY A 308 -12.25 -0.40 -29.28
C GLY A 308 -12.37 1.12 -29.32
N HIS A 309 -11.63 1.78 -30.22
CA HIS A 309 -11.71 3.23 -30.42
C HIS A 309 -13.11 3.67 -30.86
N ALA A 310 -13.70 3.00 -31.85
CA ALA A 310 -15.06 3.31 -32.30
C ALA A 310 -16.09 3.17 -31.16
N ARG A 311 -16.01 2.09 -30.38
CA ARG A 311 -16.89 1.86 -29.23
C ARG A 311 -16.64 2.84 -28.08
N GLN A 312 -15.39 3.20 -27.83
CA GLN A 312 -15.06 4.22 -26.83
C GLN A 312 -15.73 5.55 -27.16
N MET A 313 -15.68 5.98 -28.43
CA MET A 313 -16.31 7.21 -28.89
C MET A 313 -17.84 7.20 -28.75
N GLU A 314 -18.49 6.08 -29.04
CA GLU A 314 -19.94 5.92 -28.83
C GLU A 314 -20.32 5.94 -27.33
N LEU A 315 -19.47 5.39 -26.47
CA LEU A 315 -19.75 5.20 -25.03
C LEU A 315 -19.12 6.26 -24.12
N VAL A 316 -18.56 7.36 -24.66
CA VAL A 316 -17.95 8.43 -23.84
C VAL A 316 -18.96 8.99 -22.85
N TRP A 317 -20.17 9.33 -23.31
CA TRP A 317 -21.22 9.91 -22.47
C TRP A 317 -21.67 8.96 -21.36
N THR A 318 -21.65 7.66 -21.61
CA THR A 318 -21.92 6.61 -20.63
C THR A 318 -20.90 6.65 -19.48
N LYS A 319 -19.60 6.77 -19.81
CA LYS A 319 -18.53 6.89 -18.80
C LYS A 319 -18.63 8.18 -18.00
N VAL A 320 -18.87 9.31 -18.67
CA VAL A 320 -19.02 10.61 -18.00
C VAL A 320 -20.22 10.59 -17.04
N SER A 321 -21.36 10.05 -17.49
CA SER A 321 -22.56 9.93 -16.65
C SER A 321 -22.32 9.06 -15.42
N TRP A 322 -21.58 7.94 -15.57
CA TRP A 322 -21.18 7.09 -14.46
C TRP A 322 -20.31 7.84 -13.44
N LEU A 323 -19.31 8.62 -13.90
CA LEU A 323 -18.45 9.40 -13.00
C LEU A 323 -19.25 10.44 -12.22
N VAL A 324 -20.17 11.14 -12.86
CA VAL A 324 -21.07 12.09 -12.19
C VAL A 324 -21.91 11.39 -11.12
N PHE A 325 -22.50 10.24 -11.45
CA PHE A 325 -23.26 9.44 -10.48
C PHE A 325 -22.39 8.98 -9.31
N ALA A 326 -21.23 8.38 -9.58
CA ALA A 326 -20.33 7.86 -8.57
C ALA A 326 -19.85 8.98 -7.62
N TYR A 327 -19.59 10.17 -8.16
CA TYR A 327 -19.22 11.34 -7.37
C TYR A 327 -20.36 11.81 -6.47
N LEU A 328 -21.56 12.02 -7.01
CA LEU A 328 -22.73 12.46 -6.23
C LEU A 328 -23.12 11.44 -5.16
N PHE A 329 -23.09 10.15 -5.49
CA PHE A 329 -23.35 9.06 -4.55
C PHE A 329 -22.32 9.04 -3.42
N SER A 330 -21.03 9.15 -3.74
CA SER A 330 -19.95 9.16 -2.75
C SER A 330 -20.02 10.39 -1.85
N PHE A 331 -20.28 11.57 -2.42
CA PHE A 331 -20.43 12.81 -1.67
C PHE A 331 -21.65 12.75 -0.72
N GLY A 332 -22.81 12.35 -1.24
CA GLY A 332 -24.02 12.18 -0.42
C GLY A 332 -23.84 11.13 0.67
N GLY A 333 -23.19 10.00 0.35
CA GLY A 333 -22.84 8.96 1.30
C GLY A 333 -21.89 9.44 2.41
N ALA A 334 -20.88 10.23 2.08
CA ALA A 334 -19.95 10.81 3.05
C ALA A 334 -20.66 11.79 4.01
N VAL A 335 -21.53 12.67 3.49
CA VAL A 335 -22.32 13.59 4.31
C VAL A 335 -23.27 12.82 5.24
N PHE A 336 -23.99 11.84 4.71
CA PHE A 336 -24.88 11.00 5.51
C PHE A 336 -24.13 10.23 6.60
N TYR A 337 -22.98 9.65 6.26
CA TYR A 337 -22.12 8.96 7.23
C TYR A 337 -21.62 9.92 8.32
N GLY A 338 -21.18 11.13 7.97
CA GLY A 338 -20.77 12.15 8.94
C GLY A 338 -21.89 12.54 9.92
N ILE A 339 -23.12 12.68 9.45
CA ILE A 339 -24.29 12.95 10.31
C ILE A 339 -24.53 11.78 11.26
N GLN A 340 -24.51 10.54 10.76
CA GLN A 340 -24.71 9.35 11.59
C GLN A 340 -23.62 9.18 12.64
N GLN A 341 -22.37 9.44 12.26
CA GLN A 341 -21.22 9.36 13.16
C GLN A 341 -21.30 10.42 14.27
N THR A 342 -21.75 11.63 13.94
CA THR A 342 -21.96 12.71 14.92
C THR A 342 -23.07 12.36 15.92
N LYS A 343 -24.19 11.80 15.44
CA LYS A 343 -25.30 11.38 16.31
C LYS A 343 -24.86 10.29 17.29
N LEU A 344 -24.10 9.33 16.79
CA LEU A 344 -23.53 8.24 17.59
C LEU A 344 -22.58 8.76 18.67
N PHE A 345 -21.66 9.66 18.30
CA PHE A 345 -20.72 10.21 19.27
C PHE A 345 -21.45 10.97 20.38
N LYS A 346 -22.49 11.74 20.03
CA LYS A 346 -23.35 12.42 21.01
C LYS A 346 -24.12 11.46 21.91
N SER A 347 -24.66 10.35 21.37
CA SER A 347 -25.39 9.38 22.20
C SER A 347 -24.46 8.67 23.18
N VAL A 348 -23.31 8.19 22.71
CA VAL A 348 -22.31 7.50 23.54
C VAL A 348 -21.74 8.44 24.61
N HIS A 349 -21.51 9.71 24.27
CA HIS A 349 -21.04 10.69 25.25
C HIS A 349 -22.10 11.07 26.28
N THR A 350 -23.39 11.08 25.92
CA THR A 350 -24.49 11.33 26.88
C THR A 350 -24.67 10.16 27.84
N GLU A 351 -24.52 8.92 27.36
CA GLU A 351 -24.74 7.70 28.16
C GLU A 351 -23.60 7.42 29.14
N HIS A 352 -22.37 7.73 28.77
CA HIS A 352 -21.21 7.52 29.64
C HIS A 352 -20.79 8.83 30.29
N ALA A 353 -20.94 8.92 31.61
CA ALA A 353 -20.39 10.01 32.40
C ALA A 353 -18.86 9.94 32.31
N THR A 354 -18.27 10.84 31.52
CA THR A 354 -16.81 10.98 31.44
C THR A 354 -16.34 11.92 32.55
N MET A 355 -15.05 11.91 32.90
CA MET A 355 -14.52 12.90 33.85
C MET A 355 -14.81 14.35 33.44
N GLN A 356 -14.92 14.61 32.13
CA GLN A 356 -15.30 15.93 31.60
C GLN A 356 -16.73 16.33 31.99
N SER A 357 -17.62 15.37 32.20
CA SER A 357 -19.00 15.63 32.65
C SER A 357 -19.07 16.12 34.10
N PHE A 358 -18.02 15.89 34.90
CA PHE A 358 -17.93 16.30 36.30
C PHE A 358 -16.97 17.47 36.53
N ALA A 359 -16.30 17.95 35.48
CA ALA A 359 -15.33 19.03 35.56
C ALA A 359 -15.88 20.28 34.86
N ALA A 360 -15.82 21.42 35.55
CA ALA A 360 -16.09 22.72 34.95
C ALA A 360 -14.79 23.49 34.81
N LYS A 361 -14.51 24.01 33.62
CA LYS A 361 -13.40 24.94 33.40
C LYS A 361 -13.90 26.35 33.71
N LEU A 362 -13.29 26.99 34.70
CA LEU A 362 -13.55 28.37 35.06
C LEU A 362 -12.39 29.24 34.55
N GLU A 363 -12.69 30.26 33.75
CA GLU A 363 -11.71 31.18 33.18
C GLU A 363 -12.00 32.62 33.62
N GLY A 364 -10.99 33.50 33.55
CA GLY A 364 -11.15 34.93 33.86
C GLY A 364 -10.82 35.36 35.29
N PHE A 365 -10.11 34.53 36.06
CA PHE A 365 -9.60 34.93 37.38
C PHE A 365 -8.43 35.90 37.27
N ALA A 366 -8.28 36.77 38.28
CA ALA A 366 -7.09 37.61 38.41
C ALA A 366 -5.84 36.74 38.63
N PRO A 367 -4.67 37.13 38.09
CA PRO A 367 -3.45 36.37 38.27
C PRO A 367 -3.11 36.28 39.77
N MET A 368 -2.95 35.06 40.27
CA MET A 368 -2.61 34.77 41.66
C MET A 368 -1.17 34.26 41.75
N THR A 369 -0.45 34.69 42.79
CA THR A 369 0.91 34.22 43.09
C THR A 369 0.87 32.90 43.87
N GLY A 370 1.75 31.95 43.51
CA GLY A 370 1.80 30.60 44.10
C GLY A 370 2.23 30.52 45.58
N GLN A 371 2.48 31.64 46.26
CA GLN A 371 2.74 31.68 47.70
C GLN A 371 1.46 31.57 48.54
N GLU A 372 0.30 31.87 47.94
CA GLU A 372 -0.98 31.69 48.59
C GLU A 372 -1.55 30.32 48.26
N LYS A 373 -2.28 29.71 49.20
CA LYS A 373 -3.04 28.47 48.96
C LYS A 373 -4.23 28.75 48.03
N ALA A 374 -3.94 28.92 46.75
CA ALA A 374 -4.89 29.33 45.73
C ALA A 374 -6.06 28.34 45.59
N GLU A 375 -5.79 27.04 45.70
CA GLU A 375 -6.81 25.99 45.64
C GLU A 375 -7.81 26.09 46.80
N GLU A 376 -7.35 26.31 48.03
CA GLU A 376 -8.23 26.47 49.21
C GLU A 376 -9.09 27.73 49.08
N LYS A 377 -8.48 28.88 48.72
CA LYS A 377 -9.22 30.14 48.52
C LYS A 377 -10.25 30.04 47.41
N LEU A 378 -9.90 29.41 46.28
CA LEU A 378 -10.82 29.21 45.17
C LEU A 378 -11.93 28.22 45.53
N LYS A 379 -11.61 27.15 46.27
CA LYS A 379 -12.62 26.21 46.78
C LYS A 379 -13.62 26.92 47.67
N GLU A 380 -13.17 27.76 48.61
CA GLU A 380 -14.06 28.56 49.47
C GLU A 380 -14.94 29.53 48.67
N ALA A 381 -14.36 30.27 47.72
CA ALA A 381 -15.09 31.21 46.88
C ALA A 381 -16.15 30.53 46.00
N ILE A 382 -15.81 29.39 45.41
CA ILE A 382 -16.74 28.59 44.59
C ILE A 382 -17.86 28.00 45.45
N THR A 383 -17.53 27.50 46.66
CA THR A 383 -18.52 26.97 47.60
C THR A 383 -19.50 28.06 48.06
N ALA A 384 -19.00 29.27 48.33
CA ALA A 384 -19.82 30.42 48.69
C ALA A 384 -20.75 30.87 47.54
N ALA A 385 -20.32 30.73 46.28
CA ALA A 385 -21.09 31.17 45.12
C ALA A 385 -22.17 30.17 44.67
N ILE A 386 -21.87 28.87 44.70
CA ILE A 386 -22.74 27.82 44.14
C ILE A 386 -23.65 27.21 45.23
N GLY A 387 -23.24 27.26 46.50
CA GLY A 387 -23.96 26.64 47.61
C GLY A 387 -23.83 25.12 47.68
N SER A 388 -23.01 24.50 46.82
CA SER A 388 -22.60 23.11 46.89
C SER A 388 -21.07 23.00 47.03
N GLU A 389 -20.60 21.98 47.74
CA GLU A 389 -19.17 21.77 47.93
C GLU A 389 -18.58 21.05 46.71
N PRO A 390 -17.62 21.65 45.98
CA PRO A 390 -16.91 20.95 44.90
C PRO A 390 -15.96 19.91 45.50
N VAL A 391 -15.85 18.75 44.84
CA VAL A 391 -14.99 17.64 45.28
C VAL A 391 -13.53 18.07 45.36
N ALA A 392 -13.05 18.77 44.34
CA ALA A 392 -11.70 19.32 44.26
C ALA A 392 -11.67 20.53 43.31
N VAL A 393 -10.68 21.39 43.49
CA VAL A 393 -10.36 22.49 42.59
C VAL A 393 -8.90 22.33 42.21
N SER A 394 -8.60 22.32 40.90
CA SER A 394 -7.23 22.28 40.41
C SER A 394 -6.94 23.60 39.68
N VAL A 395 -5.80 24.21 40.00
CA VAL A 395 -5.38 25.48 39.41
C VAL A 395 -4.50 25.23 38.19
N ALA A 396 -4.85 25.83 37.06
CA ALA A 396 -3.98 25.86 35.89
C ALA A 396 -2.90 26.94 36.08
N TRP A 397 -1.68 26.50 36.43
CA TRP A 397 -0.53 27.40 36.57
C TRP A 397 0.06 27.76 35.21
N ASP A 398 0.31 29.04 34.96
CA ASP A 398 1.13 29.46 33.82
C ASP A 398 2.61 29.35 34.19
N PHE A 399 3.23 28.24 33.78
CA PHE A 399 4.65 27.98 33.95
C PHE A 399 5.44 28.13 32.64
N THR A 400 4.89 28.81 31.62
CA THR A 400 5.50 28.91 30.28
C THR A 400 6.95 29.43 30.33
N SER A 401 7.23 30.41 31.19
CA SER A 401 8.58 30.97 31.37
C SER A 401 9.55 30.06 32.13
N LYS A 402 9.05 29.10 32.91
CA LYS A 402 9.83 28.22 33.79
C LYS A 402 9.68 26.74 33.44
N ARG A 403 9.17 26.45 32.25
CA ARG A 403 8.86 25.08 31.79
C ARG A 403 10.03 24.11 31.95
N HIS A 404 11.23 24.53 31.54
CA HIS A 404 12.45 23.73 31.66
C HIS A 404 12.78 23.33 33.11
N LEU A 405 12.52 24.20 34.10
CA LEU A 405 12.76 23.89 35.51
C LEU A 405 11.72 22.91 36.05
N VAL A 406 10.46 23.07 35.66
CA VAL A 406 9.37 22.19 36.10
C VAL A 406 9.54 20.80 35.51
N GLU A 407 9.88 20.70 34.21
CA GLU A 407 10.17 19.42 33.55
C GLU A 407 11.38 18.73 34.20
N ALA A 408 12.46 19.46 34.49
CA ALA A 408 13.65 18.87 35.15
C ALA A 408 13.36 18.32 36.55
N VAL A 409 12.54 19.01 37.35
CA VAL A 409 12.15 18.53 38.69
C VAL A 409 11.23 17.32 38.60
N LEU A 410 10.28 17.33 37.67
CA LEU A 410 9.39 16.18 37.44
C LEU A 410 10.18 14.94 37.00
N ASP A 411 11.16 15.10 36.10
CA ASP A 411 12.03 14.01 35.66
C ASP A 411 12.85 13.45 36.82
N GLN A 412 13.33 14.32 37.72
CA GLN A 412 14.02 13.90 38.93
C GLN A 412 13.11 13.08 39.85
N GLU A 413 11.89 13.58 40.16
CA GLU A 413 10.94 12.86 41.02
C GLU A 413 10.52 11.51 40.43
N VAL A 414 10.29 11.44 39.11
CA VAL A 414 9.98 10.18 38.42
C VAL A 414 11.16 9.22 38.49
N SER A 415 12.39 9.71 38.34
CA SER A 415 13.58 8.87 38.48
C SER A 415 13.73 8.32 39.89
N GLU A 416 13.50 9.14 40.93
CA GLU A 416 13.62 8.74 42.33
C GLU A 416 12.54 7.74 42.72
N ALA A 417 11.29 7.95 42.27
CA ALA A 417 10.19 7.00 42.48
C ALA A 417 10.40 5.67 41.74
N GLY A 418 11.12 5.66 40.61
CA GLY A 418 11.47 4.44 39.88
C GLY A 418 12.53 3.58 40.58
N HIS A 419 13.33 4.15 41.48
CA HIS A 419 14.41 3.42 42.17
C HIS A 419 13.96 2.73 43.47
N THR A 420 12.75 2.98 43.97
CA THR A 420 12.31 2.49 45.29
C THR A 420 11.69 1.08 45.33
N ASP A 421 11.54 0.35 44.21
CA ASP A 421 10.79 -0.93 44.21
C ASP A 421 11.43 -2.09 43.40
N HIS A 422 12.76 -2.23 43.42
CA HIS A 422 13.39 -3.48 42.98
C HIS A 422 14.13 -4.18 44.13
N PRO A 423 13.62 -5.32 44.67
CA PRO A 423 14.43 -6.18 45.49
C PRO A 423 15.64 -6.64 44.68
N GLU A 424 16.80 -6.44 45.29
CA GLU A 424 18.13 -6.89 44.89
C GLU A 424 18.06 -8.21 44.12
N SER A 425 18.52 -8.21 42.87
CA SER A 425 18.59 -9.39 42.02
C SER A 425 19.36 -10.51 42.73
N PRO A 426 18.88 -11.77 42.70
CA PRO A 426 19.61 -12.88 43.32
C PRO A 426 20.97 -13.09 42.61
N PRO A 427 21.99 -13.57 43.34
CA PRO A 427 23.34 -13.74 42.81
C PRO A 427 23.35 -14.68 41.61
N GLU A 428 24.10 -14.30 40.57
CA GLU A 428 24.34 -15.07 39.35
C GLU A 428 24.67 -16.53 39.67
N THR A 429 23.80 -17.44 39.24
CA THR A 429 24.05 -18.88 39.29
C THR A 429 25.04 -19.27 38.19
N GLU A 430 26.00 -20.11 38.56
CA GLU A 430 27.11 -20.56 37.71
C GLU A 430 26.68 -21.09 36.33
N PRO A 431 27.49 -20.84 35.27
CA PRO A 431 27.16 -21.26 33.92
C PRO A 431 27.19 -22.78 33.77
N ILE A 432 26.03 -23.36 33.46
CA ILE A 432 25.91 -24.75 33.03
C ILE A 432 26.69 -24.93 31.73
N ALA A 433 27.54 -25.95 31.67
CA ALA A 433 28.46 -26.26 30.58
C ALA A 433 27.83 -26.10 29.18
N ALA A 434 28.21 -24.99 28.53
CA ALA A 434 27.78 -24.59 27.21
C ALA A 434 28.36 -25.52 26.12
N GLY A 435 27.49 -26.18 25.36
CA GLY A 435 27.87 -26.86 24.12
C GLY A 435 28.40 -25.88 23.08
N ALA A 436 29.13 -26.38 22.07
CA ALA A 436 29.79 -25.57 21.04
C ALA A 436 28.86 -24.60 20.27
N LEU A 437 27.54 -24.87 20.24
CA LEU A 437 26.54 -23.99 19.63
C LEU A 437 26.31 -22.69 20.43
N ASN A 438 26.37 -22.75 21.76
CA ASN A 438 26.12 -21.60 22.64
C ASN A 438 27.26 -20.58 22.59
N LYS A 439 28.51 -21.03 22.38
CA LYS A 439 29.65 -20.12 22.18
C LYS A 439 29.58 -19.34 20.88
N ALA A 440 29.03 -19.96 19.82
CA ALA A 440 28.79 -19.26 18.56
C ALA A 440 27.62 -18.26 18.68
N GLU A 441 26.60 -18.61 19.47
CA GLU A 441 25.48 -17.70 19.80
C GLU A 441 25.96 -16.51 20.64
N GLU A 442 26.73 -16.72 21.73
CA GLU A 442 27.31 -15.63 22.53
C GLU A 442 28.17 -14.71 21.67
N TRP A 443 29.07 -15.25 20.85
CA TRP A 443 29.92 -14.46 19.96
C TRP A 443 29.12 -13.63 18.95
N ALA A 444 28.08 -14.22 18.34
CA ALA A 444 27.23 -13.51 17.39
C ALA A 444 26.37 -12.44 18.07
N THR A 445 25.86 -12.75 19.27
CA THR A 445 25.02 -11.83 20.05
C THR A 445 25.86 -10.66 20.58
N ASP A 446 27.08 -10.90 21.05
CA ASP A 446 28.03 -9.85 21.46
C ASP A 446 28.43 -8.95 20.30
N ILE A 447 28.65 -9.50 19.09
CA ILE A 447 28.96 -8.68 17.92
C ILE A 447 27.78 -7.81 17.52
N VAL A 448 26.57 -8.38 17.53
CA VAL A 448 25.35 -7.63 17.20
C VAL A 448 25.07 -6.56 18.27
N LEU A 449 25.15 -6.90 19.55
CA LEU A 449 24.96 -5.96 20.66
C LEU A 449 26.03 -4.87 20.66
N ASN A 450 27.31 -5.20 20.40
CA ASN A 450 28.37 -4.21 20.28
C ASN A 450 28.20 -3.31 19.05
N ALA A 451 27.73 -3.85 17.93
CA ALA A 451 27.43 -3.06 16.73
C ALA A 451 26.17 -2.19 16.89
N TRP A 452 25.27 -2.58 17.79
CA TRP A 452 24.01 -1.89 18.09
C TRP A 452 24.06 -1.06 19.38
N HIS A 453 25.24 -0.82 19.98
CA HIS A 453 25.37 0.05 21.13
C HIS A 453 24.88 1.46 20.81
N VAL A 454 23.59 1.68 21.11
CA VAL A 454 23.06 2.92 21.62
C VAL A 454 23.96 3.27 22.81
N HIS A 455 24.80 4.30 22.64
CA HIS A 455 25.47 4.94 23.77
C HIS A 455 24.39 5.46 24.71
N LEU A 456 24.00 4.65 25.70
CA LEU A 456 23.54 5.22 26.96
C LEU A 456 24.78 5.84 27.56
N GLU A 457 24.99 7.13 27.29
CA GLU A 457 25.95 7.92 28.05
C GLU A 457 25.54 7.78 29.51
N GLU A 458 26.33 7.04 30.29
CA GLU A 458 26.40 7.23 31.73
C GLU A 458 26.88 8.66 31.95
N HIS A 459 25.94 9.60 31.94
CA HIS A 459 26.13 10.85 32.64
C HIS A 459 26.21 10.48 34.13
N ALA A 460 27.42 10.18 34.58
CA ALA A 460 27.76 10.24 35.99
C ALA A 460 27.51 11.68 36.44
N VAL A 461 26.28 11.95 36.89
CA VAL A 461 25.89 13.23 37.46
C VAL A 461 26.80 13.45 38.66
N ASN A 462 27.72 14.38 38.52
CA ASN A 462 28.70 14.70 39.53
C ASN A 462 27.98 15.39 40.69
N THR A 463 27.54 14.60 41.66
CA THR A 463 26.79 15.05 42.85
C THR A 463 27.49 16.16 43.64
N SER A 464 28.80 16.36 43.43
CA SER A 464 29.57 17.48 43.99
C SER A 464 29.23 18.84 43.35
N GLU A 465 28.89 18.87 42.06
CA GLU A 465 28.57 20.08 41.31
C GLU A 465 27.17 20.59 41.68
N ILE A 466 26.21 19.67 41.82
CA ILE A 466 24.85 19.96 42.31
C ILE A 466 24.88 20.47 43.75
N LYS A 467 25.70 19.86 44.64
CA LYS A 467 25.88 20.37 46.00
C LYS A 467 26.48 21.78 46.03
N SER A 468 27.43 22.09 45.14
CA SER A 468 28.00 23.44 45.07
C SER A 468 26.99 24.50 44.63
N MET A 469 26.10 24.16 43.68
CA MET A 469 25.04 25.05 43.24
C MET A 469 23.95 25.24 44.31
N LEU A 470 23.67 24.20 45.10
CA LEU A 470 22.71 24.26 46.21
C LEU A 470 23.25 25.11 47.38
N ASP A 471 24.55 25.03 47.67
CA ASP A 471 25.22 25.85 48.68
C ASP A 471 25.33 27.33 48.23
N GLU A 472 25.55 27.59 46.94
CA GLU A 472 25.49 28.95 46.37
C GLU A 472 24.09 29.57 46.47
N MET A 473 23.03 28.76 46.33
CA MET A 473 21.65 29.20 46.54
C MET A 473 21.31 29.48 48.00
N GLN A 474 21.90 28.76 48.95
CA GLN A 474 21.66 28.98 50.40
C GLN A 474 22.44 30.19 50.95
N LEU A 475 23.55 30.57 50.31
CA LEU A 475 24.36 31.73 50.71
C LEU A 475 23.90 33.06 50.08
N ALA A 476 22.93 33.01 49.16
CA ALA A 476 22.41 34.17 48.43
C ALA A 476 21.18 34.84 49.11
N GLU A 477 21.15 34.95 50.44
CA GLU A 477 20.43 36.02 51.16
C GLU A 477 21.32 36.49 52.32
N PRO A 478 21.71 37.79 52.43
CA PRO A 478 20.77 38.91 52.42
C PRO A 478 21.31 40.22 51.78
N CYS A 479 20.54 40.86 50.88
CA CYS A 479 20.69 42.32 50.65
C CYS A 479 19.56 42.94 49.83
N ARG A 480 18.53 43.51 50.50
CA ARG A 480 18.03 44.87 50.16
C ARG A 480 17.04 45.39 51.21
N ALA A 481 17.60 46.02 52.24
CA ALA A 481 16.91 47.02 53.04
C ALA A 481 17.79 48.26 53.16
N ARG A 482 17.78 49.14 52.14
CA ARG A 482 17.90 50.61 52.30
C ARG A 482 17.87 51.37 50.97
N GLY A 483 16.91 52.28 50.86
CA GLY A 483 17.10 53.62 50.29
C GLY A 483 16.66 53.84 48.86
N ARG A 484 15.54 54.55 48.67
CA ARG A 484 15.54 55.92 48.12
C ARG A 484 14.13 56.54 48.20
N GLU A 485 13.96 57.49 49.12
CA GLU A 485 13.03 58.61 49.00
C GLU A 485 13.46 59.57 47.85
N ARG A 486 12.51 60.38 47.37
CA ARG A 486 12.50 61.31 46.20
C ARG A 486 11.94 60.63 44.94
N GLU A 487 10.82 61.07 44.36
CA GLU A 487 10.40 62.45 44.07
C GLU A 487 8.89 62.69 44.24
N LYS A 488 8.57 63.86 44.82
CA LYS A 488 7.29 64.56 44.60
C LYS A 488 7.45 65.46 43.36
N GLY A 489 6.47 65.36 42.45
CA GLY A 489 5.96 66.45 41.60
C GLY A 489 6.80 66.88 40.40
N THR A 490 6.18 66.94 39.21
CA THR A 490 5.78 68.18 38.50
C THR A 490 5.11 67.80 37.16
N GLU A 491 3.93 68.40 36.90
CA GLU A 491 3.24 68.76 35.62
C GLU A 491 3.62 68.00 34.32
N ALA A 492 2.69 67.53 33.48
CA ALA A 492 1.53 68.21 32.87
C ALA A 492 0.50 67.19 32.33
#